data_AF-A0A7X3G8F3-F1
#
_entry.id   AF-A0A7X3G8F3-F1
#
_cell.length_a   1.000
_cell.length_b   1.000
_cell.length_c   1.000
_cell.angle_alpha   90.00
_cell.angle_beta   90.00
_cell.angle_gamma   90.00
#
_symmetry.space_group_name_H-M   'P 1'
#
loop_
_entity.id
_entity.type
_entity.pdbx_description
1 polymer ?
#
loop_
_entity_poly.entity_id
_entity_poly.type
_entity_poly.pdbx_seq_one_letter_code
_entity_poly.pdbx_strand_id
1 'polypeptide(L)'
;MRKGNVDTFSDDLIADSLQITDYLKQAQASRSSIVRLGIEDVLESYMKRYQGASPDVQSQVFSFSQFSEERVSNYLKGGQDGEE
;
A
#
# COMPACT_ATOMS: atom_id res chain seq x y z
N MET A 1 -24.24 6.92 13.74
CA MET A 1 -23.22 6.59 12.70
C MET A 1 -23.19 5.07 12.54
N ARG A 2 -23.26 4.57 11.30
CA ARG A 2 -23.40 3.14 10.99
C ARG A 2 -22.06 2.42 11.22
N LYS A 3 -21.96 1.67 12.33
CA LYS A 3 -20.82 0.84 12.71
C LYS A 3 -20.33 -0.04 11.53
N GLY A 4 -21.25 -0.60 10.74
CA GLY A 4 -20.93 -1.50 9.63
C GLY A 4 -20.14 -0.90 8.45
N ASN A 5 -20.22 0.42 8.19
CA ASN A 5 -19.43 1.00 7.07
C ASN A 5 -17.95 1.21 7.44
N VAL A 6 -17.66 1.41 8.72
CA VAL A 6 -16.29 1.63 9.21
C VAL A 6 -15.55 0.29 9.29
N ASP A 7 -16.24 -0.75 9.76
CA ASP A 7 -15.68 -2.09 9.89
C ASP A 7 -15.36 -2.70 8.50
N THR A 8 -16.27 -2.59 7.51
CA THR A 8 -15.99 -3.06 6.13
C THR A 8 -14.84 -2.30 5.47
N PHE A 9 -14.75 -0.98 5.65
CA PHE A 9 -13.62 -0.20 5.15
C PHE A 9 -12.28 -0.63 5.78
N SER A 10 -12.30 -0.99 7.06
CA SER A 10 -11.12 -1.51 7.78
C SER A 10 -10.68 -2.86 7.23
N ASP A 11 -11.62 -3.79 7.03
CA ASP A 11 -11.34 -5.13 6.49
C ASP A 11 -10.76 -5.06 5.08
N ASP A 12 -11.35 -4.22 4.21
CA ASP A 12 -10.86 -4.01 2.84
C ASP A 12 -9.44 -3.43 2.85
N LEU A 13 -9.16 -2.46 3.74
CA LEU A 13 -7.83 -1.86 3.85
C LEU A 13 -6.79 -2.87 4.37
N ILE A 14 -7.17 -3.75 5.29
CA ILE A 14 -6.30 -4.83 5.78
C ILE A 14 -6.03 -5.84 4.66
N ALA A 15 -7.05 -6.26 3.91
CA ALA A 15 -6.88 -7.18 2.79
C ALA A 15 -5.94 -6.60 1.73
N ASP A 16 -6.15 -5.33 1.35
CA ASP A 16 -5.30 -4.63 0.40
C ASP A 16 -3.87 -4.51 0.91
N SER A 17 -3.66 -4.31 2.22
CA SER A 17 -2.31 -4.21 2.79
C SER A 17 -1.45 -5.45 2.57
N LEU A 18 -2.06 -6.64 2.56
CA LEU A 18 -1.39 -7.90 2.26
C LEU A 18 -0.98 -7.95 0.78
N GLN A 19 -1.90 -7.60 -0.12
CA GLN A 19 -1.65 -7.57 -1.56
C GLN A 19 -0.56 -6.55 -1.93
N ILE A 20 -0.61 -5.35 -1.34
CA ILE A 20 0.38 -4.29 -1.51
C ILE A 20 1.77 -4.77 -1.07
N THR A 21 1.85 -5.46 0.06
CA THR A 21 3.11 -6.02 0.56
C THR A 21 3.71 -7.04 -0.41
N ASP A 22 2.88 -7.84 -1.08
CA ASP A 22 3.34 -8.80 -2.08
C ASP A 22 3.73 -8.12 -3.41
N TYR A 23 3.03 -7.06 -3.82
CA TYR A 23 3.44 -6.25 -4.97
C TYR A 23 4.81 -5.61 -4.77
N LEU A 24 5.10 -5.07 -3.59
CA LEU A 24 6.43 -4.52 -3.29
C LEU A 24 7.53 -5.60 -3.40
N LYS A 25 7.27 -6.83 -2.95
CA LYS A 25 8.21 -7.95 -3.11
C LYS A 25 8.42 -8.31 -4.58
N GLN A 26 7.34 -8.39 -5.35
CA GLN A 26 7.40 -8.71 -6.79
C GLN A 26 8.12 -7.63 -7.59
N ALA A 27 7.87 -6.36 -7.25
CA ALA A 27 8.55 -5.25 -7.88
C ALA A 27 10.04 -5.23 -7.58
N GLN A 28 10.45 -5.57 -6.36
CA GLN A 28 11.86 -5.70 -6.01
C GLN A 28 12.53 -6.85 -6.79
N ALA A 29 11.81 -7.93 -7.07
CA ALA A 29 12.32 -9.08 -7.81
C ALA A 29 12.30 -8.88 -9.34
N SER A 30 11.51 -7.93 -9.86
CA SER A 30 11.31 -7.70 -11.29
C SER A 30 12.14 -6.54 -11.81
N ARG A 31 12.78 -6.70 -12.98
CA ARG A 31 13.44 -5.59 -13.72
C ARG A 31 12.54 -4.93 -14.77
N SER A 32 11.27 -5.33 -14.85
CA SER A 32 10.33 -4.82 -15.86
C SER A 32 9.72 -3.48 -15.44
N SER A 33 9.97 -2.43 -16.23
CA SER A 33 9.40 -1.09 -16.02
C SER A 33 7.88 -1.06 -16.10
N ILE A 34 7.26 -1.91 -16.93
CA ILE A 34 5.80 -2.01 -17.07
C ILE A 34 5.17 -2.54 -15.78
N VAL A 35 5.80 -3.54 -15.15
CA VAL A 35 5.35 -4.07 -13.85
C VAL A 35 5.46 -2.99 -12.77
N ARG A 36 6.47 -2.13 -12.86
CA ARG A 36 6.66 -1.02 -11.92
C ARG A 36 5.54 0.02 -12.00
N LEU A 37 5.26 0.55 -13.20
CA LEU A 37 4.22 1.56 -13.41
C LEU A 37 2.82 1.09 -12.96
N GLY A 38 2.46 -0.16 -13.29
CA GLY A 38 1.17 -0.71 -12.86
C GLY A 38 1.04 -0.89 -11.34
N ILE A 39 2.16 -1.05 -10.63
CA ILE A 39 2.20 -1.15 -9.16
C ILE A 39 2.14 0.25 -8.54
N GLU A 40 2.80 1.26 -9.11
CA GLU A 40 2.81 2.64 -8.62
C GLU A 40 1.38 3.22 -8.46
N ASP A 41 0.52 3.08 -9.47
CA ASP A 41 -0.88 3.54 -9.41
C ASP A 41 -1.68 2.91 -8.26
N VAL A 42 -1.48 1.61 -8.05
CA VAL A 42 -2.16 0.84 -6.99
C VAL A 42 -1.65 1.27 -5.62
N LEU A 43 -0.33 1.47 -5.48
CA LEU A 43 0.31 1.94 -4.25
C LEU A 43 -0.16 3.34 -3.87
N GLU A 44 -0.25 4.27 -4.82
CA GLU A 44 -0.73 5.63 -4.56
C GLU A 44 -2.18 5.66 -4.08
N SER A 45 -3.05 4.89 -4.74
CA SER A 45 -4.46 4.76 -4.38
C SER A 45 -4.64 4.16 -2.97
N TYR A 46 -3.87 3.12 -2.66
CA TYR A 46 -3.85 2.52 -1.33
C TYR A 46 -3.33 3.50 -0.27
N MET A 47 -2.23 4.21 -0.55
CA MET A 47 -1.64 5.17 0.38
C MET A 47 -2.62 6.28 0.78
N LYS A 48 -3.39 6.82 -0.17
CA LYS A 48 -4.42 7.82 0.11
C LYS A 48 -5.49 7.31 1.08
N ARG A 49 -5.92 6.05 0.91
CA ARG A 49 -6.89 5.41 1.81
C ARG A 49 -6.31 5.12 3.18
N TYR A 50 -5.06 4.63 3.23
CA TYR A 50 -4.35 4.35 4.48
C TYR A 50 -4.12 5.62 5.31
N GLN A 51 -3.66 6.71 4.70
CA GLN A 51 -3.45 8.00 5.36
C GLN A 51 -4.77 8.63 5.86
N GLY A 52 -5.88 8.37 5.16
CA GLY A 52 -7.21 8.80 5.57
C GLY A 52 -7.86 7.94 6.65
N ALA A 53 -7.27 6.77 6.97
CA ALA A 53 -7.81 5.86 7.98
C ALA A 53 -7.50 6.35 9.41
N SER A 54 -8.30 5.90 10.38
CA SER A 54 -8.03 6.22 11.78
C SER A 54 -6.76 5.52 12.29
N PRO A 55 -6.11 6.04 13.35
CA PRO A 55 -4.93 5.39 13.94
C PRO A 55 -5.17 3.94 14.36
N ASP A 56 -6.37 3.61 14.85
CA ASP A 56 -6.74 2.24 15.24
C ASP A 56 -6.72 1.29 14.03
N VAL A 57 -7.27 1.73 12.89
CA VAL A 57 -7.27 0.96 11.64
C VAL A 57 -5.84 0.83 11.09
N GLN A 58 -5.04 1.90 11.12
CA GLN A 58 -3.64 1.84 10.73
C GLN A 58 -2.84 0.86 11.59
N SER A 59 -3.10 0.82 12.90
CA SER A 59 -2.49 -0.13 13.83
C SER A 59 -2.87 -1.58 13.52
N GLN A 60 -4.14 -1.83 13.17
CA GLN A 60 -4.59 -3.15 12.73
C GLN A 60 -3.88 -3.56 11.43
N VAL A 61 -3.84 -2.69 10.42
CA VAL A 61 -3.12 -2.92 9.17
C VAL A 61 -1.66 -3.32 9.43
N PHE A 62 -0.94 -2.56 10.26
CA PHE A 62 0.43 -2.89 10.64
C PHE A 62 0.54 -4.28 11.28
N SER A 63 -0.39 -4.61 12.18
CA SER A 63 -0.39 -5.90 12.89
C SER A 63 -0.57 -7.09 11.94
N PHE A 64 -1.37 -6.95 10.88
CA PHE A 64 -1.68 -8.04 9.95
C PHE A 64 -0.67 -8.24 8.83
N SER A 65 -0.14 -7.17 8.24
CA SER A 65 0.72 -7.26 7.05
C SER A 65 2.13 -6.73 7.26
N GLN A 66 2.44 -6.16 8.44
CA GLN A 66 3.68 -5.41 8.67
C GLN A 66 3.87 -4.31 7.63
N PHE A 67 2.75 -3.77 7.11
CA PHE A 67 2.74 -2.69 6.15
C PHE A 67 3.48 -1.47 6.71
N SER A 68 4.31 -0.84 5.87
CA SER A 68 5.05 0.37 6.21
C SER A 68 4.90 1.39 5.10
N GLU A 69 4.37 2.55 5.47
CA GLU A 69 4.25 3.72 4.59
C GLU A 69 5.60 4.18 4.06
N GLU A 70 6.66 4.05 4.86
CA GLU A 70 8.03 4.38 4.45
C GLU A 70 8.49 3.49 3.29
N ARG A 71 8.18 2.18 3.32
CA ARG A 71 8.54 1.25 2.25
C ARG A 71 7.87 1.60 0.93
N VAL A 72 6.60 1.98 0.96
CA VAL A 72 5.88 2.43 -0.23
C VAL A 72 6.44 3.77 -0.72
N SER A 73 6.64 4.72 0.19
CA SER A 73 7.18 6.04 -0.15
C SER A 73 8.56 5.94 -0.81
N ASN A 74 9.44 5.06 -0.31
CA ASN A 74 10.75 4.83 -0.89
C ASN A 74 10.68 4.15 -2.26
N TYR A 75 9.73 3.24 -2.46
CA TYR A 75 9.49 2.61 -3.76
C TYR A 75 9.01 3.63 -4.81
N LEU A 76 8.02 4.46 -4.45
CA LEU A 76 7.48 5.50 -5.34
C LEU A 76 8.55 6.55 -5.69
N LYS A 77 9.42 6.91 -4.73
CA LYS A 77 10.54 7.83 -4.96
C LYS A 77 11.65 7.22 -5.82
N GLY A 78 12.07 6.00 -5.53
CA GLY A 78 13.07 5.27 -6.33
C GLY A 78 12.58 4.94 -7.75
N GLY A 79 11.29 5.12 -8.02
CA GLY A 79 10.73 5.16 -9.37
C GLY A 79 11.23 6.35 -10.20
N GLN A 80 11.47 7.49 -9.56
CA GLN A 80 11.74 8.77 -10.23
C GLN A 80 13.22 8.97 -10.59
N ASP A 81 14.13 8.25 -9.94
CA ASP A 81 15.58 8.43 -10.09
C ASP A 81 16.21 7.51 -11.18
N GLY A 82 15.39 6.86 -12.00
CA GLY A 82 15.82 5.89 -13.02
C GLY A 82 15.85 6.40 -14.47
N GLU A 83 15.69 7.71 -14.67
CA GLU A 83 15.85 8.38 -15.97
C GLU A 83 17.11 9.27 -15.96
N GLU A 84 18.29 8.64 -16.00
CA GLU A 84 19.52 9.25 -16.56
C GLU A 84 20.44 8.17 -17.15
#